data_AF-A0A2S2QSJ0-F1
#
_entry.id   AF-A0A2S2QSJ0-F1
#
_cell.length_a   1.000
_cell.length_b   1.000
_cell.length_c   1.000
_cell.angle_alpha   90.00
_cell.angle_beta   90.00
_cell.angle_gamma   90.00
#
_symmetry.space_group_name_H-M   'P 1'
#
loop_
_entity.id
_entity.type
_entity.pdbx_description
1 polymer ?
#
loop_
_entity_poly.entity_id
_entity_poly.type
_entity_poly.pdbx_seq_one_letter_code
_entity_poly.pdbx_strand_id
1 'polypeptide(L)'
;FSKKSLHKKFQISNNQNDYQLFSDVRKKCKILIKECYHNYLSYTQNQLFLNPKYFWSYVKKFKSDNIIFSVMHYNNKVFDNDSSIESMFRSYFSSVYNTQHFW
;
A
#
# COMPACT_ATOMS: atom_id res chain seq x y z
N PHE A 1 -3.88 7.21 30.37
CA PHE A 1 -3.11 5.95 30.50
C PHE A 1 -2.85 5.36 29.12
N SER A 2 -1.64 4.85 28.84
CA SER A 2 -1.33 4.23 27.55
C SER A 2 -1.53 2.71 27.62
N LYS A 3 -1.83 2.06 26.48
CA LYS A 3 -1.91 0.60 26.38
C LYS A 3 -0.67 -0.09 26.99
N LYS A 4 0.53 0.47 26.73
CA LYS A 4 1.81 -0.04 27.24
C LYS A 4 1.92 0.08 28.77
N SER A 5 1.53 1.23 29.34
CA SER A 5 1.59 1.43 30.80
C SER A 5 0.61 0.52 31.54
N LEU A 6 -0.59 0.30 30.99
CA LEU A 6 -1.59 -0.59 31.57
C LEU A 6 -1.18 -2.07 31.51
N HIS A 7 -0.58 -2.48 30.39
CA HIS A 7 -0.03 -3.83 30.27
C HIS A 7 1.06 -4.09 31.32
N LYS A 8 1.99 -3.15 31.49
CA LYS A 8 3.04 -3.22 32.51
C LYS A 8 2.44 -3.29 33.92
N LYS A 9 1.39 -2.50 34.18
CA LYS A 9 0.69 -2.53 35.48
C LYS A 9 0.08 -3.89 35.76
N PHE A 10 -0.67 -4.46 34.79
CA PHE A 10 -1.24 -5.80 34.90
C PHE A 10 -0.16 -6.88 35.13
N GLN A 11 0.97 -6.81 34.40
CA GLN A 11 2.07 -7.77 34.57
C GLN A 11 2.68 -7.74 35.98
N ILE A 12 2.66 -6.58 36.64
CA ILE A 12 3.18 -6.42 38.01
C ILE A 12 2.13 -6.81 39.04
N SER A 13 0.88 -6.39 38.87
CA SER A 13 -0.17 -6.59 39.87
C SER A 13 -0.85 -7.96 39.80
N ASN A 14 -0.81 -8.62 38.63
CA ASN A 14 -1.55 -9.85 38.31
C ASN A 14 -3.05 -9.80 38.68
N ASN A 15 -3.63 -8.61 38.71
CA ASN A 15 -5.01 -8.38 39.13
C ASN A 15 -5.96 -8.36 37.91
N GLN A 16 -7.11 -9.02 38.05
CA GLN A 16 -8.15 -9.09 37.03
C GLN A 16 -8.67 -7.70 36.60
N ASN A 17 -8.78 -6.74 37.53
CA ASN A 17 -9.26 -5.40 37.21
C ASN A 17 -8.26 -4.64 36.31
N ASP A 18 -6.96 -4.80 36.56
CA ASP A 18 -5.91 -4.21 35.72
C ASP A 18 -5.87 -4.88 34.33
N TYR A 19 -6.16 -6.19 34.26
CA TYR A 19 -6.32 -6.90 32.98
C TYR A 19 -7.50 -6.37 32.18
N GLN A 20 -8.67 -6.19 32.79
CA GLN A 20 -9.86 -5.67 32.12
C GLN A 20 -9.59 -4.28 31.54
N LEU A 21 -8.99 -3.39 32.33
CA LEU A 21 -8.64 -2.04 31.89
C LEU A 21 -7.65 -2.05 30.72
N PHE A 22 -6.62 -2.90 30.76
CA PHE A 22 -5.70 -3.11 29.64
C PHE A 22 -6.42 -3.65 28.39
N SER A 23 -7.27 -4.66 28.57
CA SER A 23 -8.00 -5.32 27.48
C SER A 23 -8.92 -4.34 26.75
N ASP A 24 -9.63 -3.49 27.48
CA ASP A 24 -10.54 -2.50 26.90
C ASP A 24 -9.80 -1.41 26.14
N VAL A 25 -8.69 -0.91 26.68
CA VAL A 25 -7.85 0.05 25.96
C VAL A 25 -7.24 -0.59 24.71
N ARG A 26 -6.80 -1.85 24.77
CA ARG A 26 -6.30 -2.57 23.60
C ARG A 26 -7.37 -2.72 22.52
N LYS A 27 -8.61 -3.07 22.89
CA LYS A 27 -9.75 -3.17 21.96
C LYS A 27 -10.01 -1.83 21.28
N LYS A 28 -10.09 -0.74 22.05
CA LYS A 28 -10.29 0.63 21.53
C LYS A 28 -9.19 1.03 20.53
N CYS A 29 -7.92 0.77 20.86
CA CYS A 29 -6.81 1.03 19.93
C CYS A 29 -6.96 0.23 18.62
N LYS A 30 -7.37 -1.04 18.69
CA LYS A 30 -7.54 -1.88 17.50
C LYS A 30 -8.65 -1.36 16.59
N ILE A 31 -9.75 -0.89 17.17
CA ILE A 31 -10.85 -0.26 16.43
C ILE A 31 -10.36 1.01 15.74
N LEU A 32 -9.74 1.92 16.51
CA LEU A 32 -9.28 3.20 15.98
C LEU A 32 -8.24 3.03 14.85
N ILE A 33 -7.31 2.08 14.97
CA ILE A 33 -6.34 1.79 13.89
C ILE A 33 -7.07 1.39 12.60
N LYS A 34 -8.10 0.55 12.70
CA LYS A 34 -8.89 0.12 11.53
C LYS A 34 -9.65 1.29 10.92
N GLU A 35 -10.30 2.11 11.75
CA GLU A 35 -11.04 3.30 11.29
C GLU A 35 -10.12 4.31 10.62
N CYS A 36 -8.99 4.66 11.26
CA CYS A 36 -8.01 5.57 10.68
C CYS A 36 -7.48 5.04 9.34
N TYR A 37 -7.19 3.74 9.24
CA TYR A 37 -6.73 3.14 7.99
C TYR A 37 -7.80 3.15 6.90
N HIS A 38 -9.05 2.83 7.24
CA HIS A 38 -10.17 2.88 6.31
C HIS A 38 -10.44 4.30 5.82
N ASN A 39 -10.39 5.29 6.71
CA ASN A 39 -10.55 6.70 6.37
C ASN A 39 -9.40 7.18 5.47
N TYR A 40 -8.17 6.78 5.77
CA TYR A 40 -7.02 7.05 4.91
C TYR A 40 -7.19 6.44 3.51
N LEU A 41 -7.60 5.18 3.41
CA LEU A 41 -7.86 4.53 2.12
C LEU A 41 -8.98 5.25 1.35
N SER A 42 -10.10 5.54 1.99
CA SER A 42 -11.22 6.22 1.34
C SER A 42 -10.84 7.63 0.86
N TYR A 43 -10.12 8.38 1.71
CA TYR A 43 -9.60 9.69 1.34
C TYR A 43 -8.63 9.61 0.16
N THR A 44 -7.64 8.70 0.22
CA THR A 44 -6.67 8.54 -0.86
C THR A 44 -7.35 8.15 -2.16
N GLN A 45 -8.22 7.12 -2.17
CA GLN A 45 -8.99 6.71 -3.34
C GLN A 45 -9.74 7.89 -3.96
N ASN A 46 -10.46 8.68 -3.16
CA ASN A 46 -11.17 9.86 -3.64
C ASN A 46 -10.22 10.92 -4.24
N GLN A 47 -9.08 11.17 -3.61
CA GLN A 47 -8.09 12.13 -4.13
C GLN A 47 -7.40 11.64 -5.41
N LEU A 48 -7.26 10.32 -5.61
CA LEU A 48 -6.73 9.74 -6.85
C LEU A 48 -7.63 10.07 -8.04
N PHE A 49 -8.96 10.04 -7.86
CA PHE A 49 -9.92 10.39 -8.91
C PHE A 49 -9.98 11.90 -9.17
N LEU A 50 -9.91 12.72 -8.12
CA LEU A 50 -10.07 14.17 -8.22
C LEU A 50 -8.81 14.89 -8.74
N ASN A 51 -7.63 14.36 -8.44
CA ASN A 51 -6.37 15.00 -8.82
C ASN A 51 -5.30 13.96 -9.18
N PRO A 52 -4.99 13.77 -10.47
CA PRO A 52 -4.04 12.76 -10.93
C PRO A 52 -2.61 12.98 -10.41
N LYS A 53 -2.25 14.17 -9.88
CA LYS A 53 -0.94 14.40 -9.24
C LYS A 53 -0.76 13.57 -7.97
N TYR A 54 -1.83 13.32 -7.21
CA TYR A 54 -1.76 12.48 -6.01
C TYR A 54 -1.51 11.02 -6.36
N PHE A 55 -2.03 10.55 -7.49
CA PHE A 55 -1.72 9.23 -8.02
C PHE A 55 -0.22 9.09 -8.31
N TRP A 56 0.35 10.03 -9.06
CA TRP A 56 1.77 9.98 -9.37
C TRP A 56 2.66 10.15 -8.14
N SER A 57 2.25 10.96 -7.16
CA SER A 57 2.96 11.08 -5.88
C SER A 57 2.91 9.79 -5.06
N TYR A 58 1.74 9.14 -5.00
CA TYR A 58 1.56 7.84 -4.35
C TYR A 58 2.43 6.78 -5.02
N VAL A 59 2.33 6.61 -6.34
CA VAL A 59 3.16 5.69 -7.12
C VAL A 59 4.66 5.96 -6.89
N LYS A 60 5.07 7.23 -6.87
CA LYS A 60 6.46 7.62 -6.61
C LYS A 60 6.95 7.21 -5.21
N LYS A 61 6.08 7.24 -4.20
CA LYS A 61 6.42 6.76 -2.84
C LYS A 61 6.66 5.25 -2.78
N PHE A 62 6.03 4.46 -3.63
CA PHE A 62 6.25 3.00 -3.71
C PHE A 62 7.36 2.62 -4.69
N LYS A 63 7.76 3.54 -5.59
CA LYS A 63 8.96 3.42 -6.44
C LYS A 63 10.24 3.82 -5.70
N SER A 64 10.39 3.48 -4.41
CA SER A 64 11.69 3.66 -3.76
C SER A 64 12.65 2.61 -4.30
N ASP A 65 13.78 3.12 -4.77
CA ASP A 65 14.88 2.49 -5.50
C ASP A 65 14.54 2.05 -6.93
N ASN A 66 15.49 2.36 -7.82
CA ASN A 66 15.48 2.13 -9.25
C ASN A 66 15.40 0.64 -9.59
N ILE A 67 14.30 -0.02 -9.27
CA ILE A 67 13.96 -1.34 -9.77
C ILE A 67 13.18 -1.10 -11.05
N ILE A 68 13.87 -0.66 -12.10
CA ILE A 68 13.53 -1.25 -13.39
C ILE A 68 13.72 -2.73 -13.14
N PHE A 69 12.64 -3.52 -13.24
CA PHE A 69 12.70 -4.95 -12.99
C PHE A 69 13.87 -5.50 -13.80
N SER A 70 14.96 -5.89 -13.14
CA SER A 70 16.16 -6.39 -13.85
C SER A 70 15.83 -7.63 -14.68
N VAL A 71 14.69 -8.27 -14.40
CA VAL A 71 14.12 -9.36 -15.15
C VAL A 71 12.59 -9.20 -15.19
N MET A 72 12.00 -9.27 -16.39
CA MET A 72 10.56 -9.19 -16.63
C MET A 72 10.08 -10.42 -17.41
N HIS A 73 8.90 -10.94 -17.05
CA HIS A 73 8.31 -12.12 -17.68
C HIS A 73 7.03 -11.75 -18.45
N TYR A 74 6.93 -12.14 -19.72
CA TYR A 74 5.73 -11.92 -20.55
C TYR A 74 5.61 -13.02 -21.62
N ASN A 75 4.43 -13.66 -21.74
CA ASN A 75 4.16 -14.75 -22.72
C ASN A 75 5.27 -15.82 -22.78
N ASN A 76 5.66 -16.35 -21.62
CA ASN A 76 6.76 -17.33 -21.46
C ASN A 76 8.14 -16.84 -21.91
N LYS A 77 8.31 -15.54 -22.20
CA LYS A 77 9.60 -14.92 -22.48
C LYS A 77 10.12 -14.17 -21.25
N VAL A 78 11.43 -14.16 -21.11
CA VAL A 78 12.15 -13.47 -20.05
C VAL A 78 12.97 -12.35 -20.69
N PHE A 79 12.86 -11.15 -20.15
CA PHE A 79 13.54 -9.93 -20.61
C PHE A 79 14.39 -9.40 -19.46
N ASP A 80 15.70 -9.44 -19.59
CA ASP A 80 16.66 -9.24 -18.50
C ASP A 80 17.57 -8.00 -18.69
N ASN A 81 17.27 -7.18 -19.68
CA ASN A 81 18.01 -5.95 -19.97
C ASN A 81 17.06 -4.83 -20.41
N ASP A 82 17.44 -3.59 -20.10
CA ASP A 82 16.60 -2.41 -20.27
C ASP A 82 16.08 -2.23 -21.70
N SER A 83 16.93 -2.48 -22.71
CA SER A 83 16.57 -2.34 -24.12
C SER A 83 15.51 -3.37 -24.55
N SER A 84 15.64 -4.62 -24.10
CA SER A 84 14.68 -5.68 -24.38
C SER A 84 13.34 -5.44 -23.68
N ILE A 85 13.38 -4.91 -22.45
CA ILE A 85 12.20 -4.54 -21.67
C ILE A 85 11.48 -3.36 -22.36
N GLU A 86 12.21 -2.33 -22.79
CA GLU A 86 11.68 -1.19 -23.53
C GLU A 86 11.02 -1.64 -24.84
N SER A 87 11.71 -2.46 -25.63
CA SER A 87 11.19 -2.99 -26.90
C SER A 87 9.94 -3.84 -26.71
N MET A 88 9.91 -4.66 -25.65
CA MET A 88 8.72 -5.45 -25.29
C MET A 88 7.55 -4.55 -24.91
N PHE A 89 7.75 -3.52 -24.06
CA PHE A 89 6.71 -2.55 -23.76
C PHE A 89 6.22 -1.81 -25.00
N ARG A 90 7.15 -1.39 -25.87
CA ARG A 90 6.83 -0.73 -27.14
C ARG A 90 5.97 -1.63 -28.02
N SER A 91 6.33 -2.90 -28.16
CA SER A 91 5.55 -3.87 -28.95
C SER A 91 4.16 -4.12 -28.36
N TYR A 92 4.08 -4.29 -27.04
CA TYR A 92 2.81 -4.51 -26.33
C TYR A 92 1.88 -3.30 -26.41
N PHE A 93 2.37 -2.10 -26.10
CA PHE A 93 1.53 -0.90 -26.17
C PHE A 93 1.16 -0.54 -27.61
N SER A 94 2.05 -0.77 -28.58
CA SER A 94 1.72 -0.65 -30.00
C SER A 94 0.58 -1.61 -30.39
N SER A 95 0.59 -2.87 -29.94
CA SER A 95 -0.50 -3.81 -30.27
C SER A 95 -1.84 -3.43 -29.62
N VAL A 96 -1.81 -2.91 -28.40
CA VAL A 96 -3.01 -2.50 -27.64
C VAL A 96 -3.59 -1.18 -28.16
N TYR A 97 -2.75 -0.23 -28.56
CA TYR A 97 -3.18 1.13 -28.92
C TYR A 97 -3.20 1.43 -30.43
N ASN A 98 -2.70 0.55 -31.29
CA ASN A 98 -2.84 0.71 -32.75
C ASN A 98 -4.23 0.32 -33.29
N THR A 99 -5.14 -0.21 -32.45
CA THR A 99 -6.50 -0.59 -32.84
C THR A 99 -7.56 0.45 -32.48
N GLN A 100 -7.18 1.72 -32.35
CA GLN A 100 -8.12 2.84 -32.36
C GLN A 100 -7.74 3.86 -33.44
N HIS A 101 -8.19 3.56 -34.66
CA HIS A 101 -8.69 4.61 -35.55
C HIS A 101 -9.86 5.32 -34.85
N PHE A 102 -9.54 6.38 -34.13
CA PHE A 102 -10.46 7.49 -33.88
C PHE A 102 -9.74 8.74 -34.38
N TRP A 103 -9.78 8.97 -35.69
CA TRP A 103 -10.54 9.99 -36.41
C TRP A 103 -10.30 9.77 -37.91
#